data_AF-A0A5A4PVT3-F1
#
_entry.id   AF-A0A5A4PVT3-F1
#
_cell.length_a   1.000
_cell.length_b   1.000
_cell.length_c   1.000
_cell.angle_alpha   90.00
_cell.angle_beta   90.00
_cell.angle_gamma   90.00
#
_symmetry.space_group_name_H-M   'P 1'
#
loop_
_entity.id
_entity.type
_entity.pdbx_description
1 polymer ?
#
loop_
_entity_poly.entity_id
_entity_poly.type
_entity_poly.pdbx_seq_one_letter_code
_entity_poly.pdbx_strand_id
1 'polypeptide(L)'
;MKLLLFASILCCAISLGFGLRATSLQCLKRVPSWSEINCQPHKEKVFATLDNVWAGNEIEEIGKWLNNPIPPEWTEQDLMDYCLYRECRVNQAMVDYMNLHGYPPYCMEQSPEEWINDRYWVRCKVRVNKTIELTPKEFSVYFCFKAYHQQQPTIPCPSFEEIMNPNHPRIQEMQKAKEVITDDAEPESEQWWVGLMRYISQNSAEKDHVPAFHYGWIINMDENDYKHMVPLWSPYQGPTVPVRRDFPRIVAAAKNDGGDITLGDYRHFHCAPGSHGCLRCEEFGPLAMYPRETIVLKPTIKHIVMAMTQHKHKVRQLERAVWKGAGKLKSHEYAHSIGKSHVGLDLSASLGE
;
A
#
# COMPACT_ATOMS: atom_id res chain seq x y z
N MET A 1 -41.54 32.19 8.98
CA MET A 1 -40.13 32.66 8.96
C MET A 1 -39.09 31.53 9.04
N LYS A 2 -39.20 30.53 9.92
CA LYS A 2 -38.22 29.42 9.98
C LYS A 2 -38.14 28.57 8.69
N LEU A 3 -39.27 28.27 8.04
CA LEU A 3 -39.33 27.49 6.79
C LEU A 3 -38.66 28.18 5.58
N LEU A 4 -38.72 29.51 5.50
CA LEU A 4 -38.10 30.28 4.41
C LEU A 4 -36.58 30.35 4.55
N LEU A 5 -36.06 30.40 5.78
CA LEU A 5 -34.62 30.27 6.06
C LEU A 5 -34.12 28.86 5.72
N PHE A 6 -34.87 27.81 6.04
CA PHE A 6 -34.52 26.46 5.61
C PHE A 6 -34.52 26.32 4.08
N ALA A 7 -35.51 26.90 3.38
CA ALA A 7 -35.57 26.87 1.93
C ALA A 7 -34.43 27.67 1.27
N SER A 8 -34.03 28.82 1.82
CA SER A 8 -32.90 29.60 1.29
C SER A 8 -31.56 28.91 1.55
N ILE A 9 -31.38 28.30 2.72
CA ILE A 9 -30.19 27.48 3.03
C ILE A 9 -30.13 26.26 2.11
N LEU A 10 -31.27 25.60 1.86
CA LEU A 10 -31.35 24.46 0.94
C LEU A 10 -31.02 24.88 -0.49
N CYS A 11 -31.58 26.00 -0.99
CA CYS A 11 -31.27 26.51 -2.33
C CYS A 11 -29.80 26.92 -2.48
N CYS A 12 -29.22 27.63 -1.51
CA CYS A 12 -27.80 27.98 -1.55
C CYS A 12 -26.88 26.74 -1.51
N ALA A 13 -27.22 25.73 -0.70
CA ALA A 13 -26.47 24.47 -0.64
C ALA A 13 -26.57 23.69 -1.96
N ILE A 14 -27.75 23.67 -2.59
CA ILE A 14 -27.98 23.01 -3.89
C ILE A 14 -27.20 23.74 -4.99
N SER A 15 -27.24 25.08 -5.04
CA SER A 15 -26.50 25.88 -6.03
C SER A 15 -24.98 25.75 -5.90
N LEU A 16 -24.44 25.72 -4.68
CA LEU A 16 -23.03 25.46 -4.41
C LEU A 16 -22.64 24.04 -4.87
N GLY A 17 -23.46 23.02 -4.59
CA GLY A 17 -23.23 21.65 -5.04
C GLY A 17 -23.22 21.48 -6.57
N PHE A 18 -24.04 22.24 -7.31
CA PHE A 18 -24.04 22.22 -8.78
C PHE A 18 -22.84 22.97 -9.38
N GLY A 19 -22.43 24.09 -8.81
CA GLY A 19 -21.29 24.89 -9.31
C GLY A 19 -19.94 24.19 -9.17
N LEU A 20 -19.75 23.43 -8.09
CA LEU A 20 -18.54 22.65 -7.86
C LEU A 20 -18.43 21.46 -8.84
N ARG A 21 -19.53 20.72 -9.01
CA ARG A 21 -19.62 19.62 -9.99
C ARG A 21 -19.29 20.06 -11.43
N ALA A 22 -19.58 21.32 -11.79
CA ALA A 22 -19.24 21.88 -13.10
C ALA A 22 -17.72 22.13 -13.26
N THR A 23 -17.03 22.51 -12.18
CA THR A 23 -15.60 22.86 -12.19
C THR A 23 -14.71 21.64 -12.43
N SER A 24 -14.93 20.56 -11.67
CA SER A 24 -14.21 19.29 -11.82
C SER A 24 -14.34 18.70 -13.24
N LEU A 25 -15.56 18.74 -13.79
CA LEU A 25 -15.85 18.25 -15.14
C LEU A 25 -15.21 19.09 -16.25
N GLN A 26 -15.11 20.41 -16.06
CA GLN A 26 -14.46 21.29 -17.02
C GLN A 26 -12.95 21.02 -17.08
N CYS A 27 -12.28 20.87 -15.94
CA CYS A 27 -10.84 20.59 -15.93
C CYS A 27 -10.48 19.19 -16.46
N LEU A 28 -11.26 18.16 -16.12
CA LEU A 28 -11.05 16.79 -16.62
C LEU A 28 -11.12 16.66 -18.14
N LYS A 29 -11.87 17.54 -18.82
CA LYS A 29 -11.99 17.53 -20.29
C LYS A 29 -10.80 18.20 -21.00
N ARG A 30 -9.98 18.91 -20.25
CA ARG A 30 -9.08 19.93 -20.79
C ARG A 30 -7.61 19.62 -20.53
N VAL A 31 -7.30 18.99 -19.40
CA VAL A 31 -5.93 18.59 -19.08
C VAL A 31 -5.70 17.15 -19.58
N PRO A 32 -4.66 16.91 -20.41
CA PRO A 32 -4.30 15.56 -20.85
C PRO A 32 -3.81 14.68 -19.70
N SER A 33 -3.47 13.41 -19.98
CA SER A 33 -2.97 12.46 -18.99
C SER A 33 -1.90 13.08 -18.08
N TRP A 34 -2.03 12.88 -16.77
CA TRP A 34 -1.17 13.46 -15.73
C TRP A 34 0.34 13.27 -15.98
N SER A 35 0.71 12.21 -16.70
CA SER A 35 2.10 11.87 -17.08
C SER A 35 2.76 12.90 -17.99
N GLU A 36 2.01 13.85 -18.55
CA GLU A 36 2.47 14.82 -19.55
C GLU A 36 2.48 16.26 -19.03
N ILE A 37 2.11 16.50 -17.77
CA ILE A 37 1.97 17.85 -17.21
C ILE A 37 3.30 18.33 -16.60
N ASN A 38 3.78 19.49 -17.04
CA ASN A 38 4.90 20.19 -16.38
C ASN A 38 4.40 21.02 -15.19
N CYS A 39 4.68 20.56 -13.97
CA CYS A 39 4.25 21.24 -12.74
C CYS A 39 5.22 22.28 -12.18
N GLN A 40 6.38 22.49 -12.83
CA GLN A 40 7.38 23.46 -12.34
C GLN A 40 6.81 24.87 -12.12
N PRO A 41 5.98 25.44 -13.04
CA PRO A 41 5.46 26.81 -12.86
C PRO A 41 4.56 26.99 -11.64
N HIS A 42 3.96 25.91 -11.14
CA HIS A 42 3.02 25.94 -10.02
C HIS A 42 3.63 25.49 -8.70
N LYS A 43 4.88 25.02 -8.71
CA LYS A 43 5.51 24.35 -7.56
C LYS A 43 5.49 25.20 -6.30
N GLU A 44 5.98 26.44 -6.36
CA GLU A 44 6.04 27.33 -5.19
C GLU A 44 4.65 27.61 -4.60
N LYS A 45 3.67 27.88 -5.46
CA LYS A 45 2.28 28.12 -5.05
C LYS A 45 1.68 26.88 -4.40
N VAL A 46 1.93 25.69 -4.94
CA VAL A 46 1.49 24.43 -4.36
C VAL A 46 2.14 24.21 -3.00
N PHE A 47 3.45 24.45 -2.89
CA PHE A 47 4.24 24.24 -1.67
C PHE A 47 3.75 25.13 -0.52
N ALA A 48 3.58 26.43 -0.76
CA ALA A 48 3.03 27.36 0.25
C ALA A 48 1.64 26.95 0.74
N THR A 49 0.86 26.28 -0.11
CA THR A 49 -0.45 25.77 0.28
C THR A 49 -0.33 24.49 1.14
N LEU A 50 0.67 23.65 0.86
CA LEU A 50 0.96 22.44 1.62
C LEU A 50 1.58 22.75 2.99
N ASP A 51 2.31 23.86 3.14
CA ASP A 51 2.79 24.35 4.45
C ASP A 51 1.65 24.49 5.47
N ASN A 52 0.53 25.10 5.05
CA ASN A 52 -0.64 25.28 5.92
C ASN A 52 -1.31 23.94 6.28
N VAL A 53 -1.29 22.98 5.36
CA VAL A 53 -1.78 21.62 5.61
C VAL A 53 -0.88 20.91 6.64
N TRP A 54 0.43 21.09 6.57
CA TRP A 54 1.38 20.56 7.56
C TRP A 54 1.30 21.26 8.93
N ALA A 55 0.79 22.49 8.97
CA ALA A 55 0.53 23.22 10.20
C ALA A 55 -0.75 22.77 10.94
N GLY A 56 -1.49 21.78 10.42
CA GLY A 56 -2.70 21.23 11.05
C GLY A 56 -4.02 21.91 10.66
N ASN A 57 -4.04 22.63 9.53
CA ASN A 57 -5.27 23.24 8.98
C ASN A 57 -5.78 22.46 7.76
N GLU A 58 -5.58 21.14 7.70
CA GLU A 58 -5.77 20.34 6.49
C GLU A 58 -7.21 20.36 5.98
N ILE A 59 -8.21 20.19 6.84
CA ILE A 59 -9.62 20.16 6.41
C ILE A 59 -10.06 21.51 5.83
N GLU A 60 -9.64 22.61 6.44
CA GLU A 60 -10.00 23.95 5.97
C GLU A 60 -9.32 24.27 4.64
N GLU A 61 -8.00 24.04 4.55
CA GLU A 61 -7.23 24.33 3.34
C GLU A 61 -7.66 23.44 2.17
N ILE A 62 -7.78 22.14 2.39
CA ILE A 62 -8.31 21.22 1.37
C ILE A 62 -9.75 21.62 1.00
N GLY A 63 -10.56 22.06 1.96
CA GLY A 63 -11.89 22.62 1.73
C GLY A 63 -11.88 23.81 0.78
N LYS A 64 -10.96 24.77 0.98
CA LYS A 64 -10.80 25.92 0.07
C LYS A 64 -10.41 25.48 -1.35
N TRP A 65 -9.65 24.41 -1.49
CA TRP A 65 -9.23 23.91 -2.81
C TRP A 65 -10.36 23.23 -3.56
N LEU A 66 -11.14 22.41 -2.84
CA LEU A 66 -12.26 21.68 -3.42
C LEU A 66 -13.43 22.63 -3.69
N ASN A 67 -13.65 23.63 -2.83
CA ASN A 67 -14.74 24.59 -2.95
C ASN A 67 -14.35 25.86 -3.73
N ASN A 68 -13.76 25.73 -4.92
CA ASN A 68 -13.35 26.88 -5.72
C ASN A 68 -13.96 26.85 -7.13
N PRO A 69 -15.13 27.48 -7.34
CA PRO A 69 -15.82 27.47 -8.62
C PRO A 69 -15.04 28.27 -9.67
N ILE A 70 -15.02 27.78 -10.92
CA ILE A 70 -14.47 28.52 -12.07
C ILE A 70 -15.37 29.74 -12.36
N PRO A 71 -14.83 30.96 -12.28
CA PRO A 71 -15.55 32.16 -12.68
C PRO A 71 -15.90 32.14 -14.19
N PRO A 72 -17.14 32.50 -14.56
CA PRO A 72 -17.60 32.46 -15.95
C PRO A 72 -16.85 33.42 -16.89
N GLU A 73 -16.21 34.45 -16.35
CA GLU A 73 -15.45 35.47 -17.07
C GLU A 73 -14.01 35.05 -17.44
N TRP A 74 -13.55 33.88 -16.99
CA TRP A 74 -12.19 33.43 -17.27
C TRP A 74 -11.96 33.14 -18.74
N THR A 75 -10.78 33.55 -19.23
CA THR A 75 -10.36 33.19 -20.57
C THR A 75 -10.03 31.70 -20.64
N GLU A 76 -10.01 31.13 -21.85
CA GLU A 76 -9.55 29.75 -22.07
C GLU A 76 -8.13 29.51 -21.50
N GLN A 77 -7.29 30.53 -21.50
CA GLN A 77 -5.93 30.44 -20.97
C GLN A 77 -5.91 30.43 -19.44
N ASP A 78 -6.72 31.27 -18.79
CA ASP A 78 -6.87 31.27 -17.32
C ASP A 78 -7.48 29.97 -16.82
N LEU A 79 -8.49 29.46 -17.54
CA LEU A 79 -9.09 28.16 -17.30
C LEU A 79 -8.04 27.04 -17.40
N MET A 80 -7.17 27.08 -18.41
CA MET A 80 -6.13 26.08 -18.59
C MET A 80 -5.11 26.09 -17.47
N ASP A 81 -4.60 27.27 -17.13
CA ASP A 81 -3.65 27.45 -16.04
C ASP A 81 -4.22 26.97 -14.71
N TYR A 82 -5.48 27.31 -14.42
CA TYR A 82 -6.17 26.82 -13.22
C TYR A 82 -6.31 25.29 -13.20
N CYS A 83 -6.71 24.69 -14.31
CA CYS A 83 -6.86 23.25 -14.39
C CYS A 83 -5.51 22.52 -14.28
N LEU A 84 -4.43 23.05 -14.87
CA LEU A 84 -3.07 22.54 -14.70
C LEU A 84 -2.59 22.68 -13.25
N TYR A 85 -2.80 23.84 -12.61
CA TYR A 85 -2.49 24.07 -11.20
C TYR A 85 -3.23 23.09 -10.28
N ARG A 86 -4.51 22.84 -10.55
CA ARG A 86 -5.34 21.88 -9.82
C ARG A 86 -4.78 20.46 -9.95
N GLU A 87 -4.48 20.00 -11.16
CA GLU A 87 -3.92 18.66 -11.39
C GLU A 87 -2.51 18.50 -10.78
N CYS A 88 -1.66 19.52 -10.89
CA CYS A 88 -0.31 19.51 -10.33
C CYS A 88 -0.29 19.34 -8.81
N ARG A 89 -1.30 19.88 -8.11
CA ARG A 89 -1.44 19.76 -6.66
C ARG A 89 -1.77 18.32 -6.21
N VAL A 90 -2.38 17.48 -7.05
CA VAL A 90 -2.94 16.17 -6.63
C VAL A 90 -1.95 15.01 -6.75
N ASN A 91 -0.91 15.11 -7.58
CA ASN A 91 -0.06 13.97 -7.92
C ASN A 91 1.43 14.20 -7.64
N GLN A 92 2.18 14.84 -8.54
CA GLN A 92 3.64 14.82 -8.46
C GLN A 92 4.22 15.88 -7.51
N ALA A 93 3.75 17.12 -7.55
CA ALA A 93 4.27 18.16 -6.66
C ALA A 93 3.99 17.86 -5.19
N MET A 94 2.86 17.19 -4.91
CA MET A 94 2.52 16.66 -3.60
C MET A 94 3.52 15.60 -3.13
N VAL A 95 3.87 14.65 -4.01
CA VAL A 95 4.88 13.62 -3.73
C VAL A 95 6.26 14.24 -3.53
N ASP A 96 6.65 15.18 -4.37
CA ASP A 96 7.93 15.90 -4.24
C ASP A 96 7.99 16.70 -2.94
N TYR A 97 6.90 17.33 -2.53
CA TYR A 97 6.79 18.03 -1.27
C TYR A 97 6.96 17.10 -0.06
N MET A 98 6.27 15.97 -0.07
CA MET A 98 6.40 14.93 0.97
C MET A 98 7.84 14.40 1.04
N ASN A 99 8.48 14.17 -0.10
CA ASN A 99 9.88 13.73 -0.14
C ASN A 99 10.83 14.76 0.51
N LEU A 100 10.49 16.06 0.45
CA LEU A 100 11.31 17.13 1.03
C LEU A 100 11.00 17.39 2.52
N HIS A 101 9.74 17.29 2.93
CA HIS A 101 9.29 17.79 4.25
C HIS A 101 8.77 16.67 5.17
N GLY A 102 8.79 15.43 4.70
CA GLY A 102 8.35 14.25 5.45
C GLY A 102 6.83 14.06 5.38
N TYR A 103 6.27 13.56 6.48
CA TYR A 103 4.88 13.11 6.56
C TYR A 103 4.03 14.16 7.25
N PRO A 104 2.81 14.45 6.76
CA PRO A 104 1.91 15.33 7.48
C PRO A 104 1.55 14.74 8.86
N PRO A 105 1.46 15.56 9.92
CA PRO A 105 1.11 15.08 11.26
C PRO A 105 -0.22 14.32 11.30
N TYR A 106 -1.24 14.81 10.58
CA TYR A 106 -2.58 14.19 10.56
C TYR A 106 -2.60 12.79 9.94
N CYS A 107 -1.59 12.43 9.15
CA CYS A 107 -1.49 11.07 8.60
C CYS A 107 -1.16 10.02 9.67
N MET A 108 -0.60 10.43 10.81
CA MET A 108 -0.30 9.54 11.93
C MET A 108 -1.51 9.28 12.83
N GLU A 109 -2.67 9.91 12.57
CA GLU A 109 -3.88 9.77 13.40
C GLU A 109 -4.60 8.42 13.22
N GLN A 110 -4.41 7.78 12.07
CA GLN A 110 -5.02 6.50 11.72
C GLN A 110 -3.95 5.49 11.38
N SER A 111 -4.28 4.21 11.56
CA SER A 111 -3.37 3.14 11.17
C SER A 111 -3.28 3.04 9.64
N PRO A 112 -2.17 2.54 9.07
CA PRO A 112 -2.09 2.30 7.63
C PRO A 112 -3.22 1.42 7.08
N GLU A 113 -3.72 0.47 7.86
CA GLU A 113 -4.83 -0.41 7.51
C GLU A 113 -6.13 0.37 7.32
N GLU A 114 -6.38 1.36 8.17
CA GLU A 114 -7.53 2.27 8.08
C GLU A 114 -7.39 3.18 6.85
N TRP A 115 -6.21 3.75 6.62
CA TRP A 115 -5.95 4.52 5.41
C TRP A 115 -6.14 3.71 4.13
N ILE A 116 -5.69 2.45 4.11
CA ILE A 116 -5.92 1.55 2.99
C ILE A 116 -7.42 1.28 2.79
N ASN A 117 -8.13 0.98 3.87
CA ASN A 117 -9.57 0.74 3.84
C ASN A 117 -10.31 1.92 3.23
N ASP A 118 -10.13 3.11 3.83
CA ASP A 118 -10.80 4.33 3.40
C ASP A 118 -10.43 4.69 1.96
N ARG A 119 -9.14 4.54 1.59
CA ARG A 119 -8.67 4.85 0.24
C ARG A 119 -9.38 4.01 -0.82
N TYR A 120 -9.58 2.72 -0.57
CA TYR A 120 -10.25 1.82 -1.50
C TYR A 120 -11.69 2.21 -1.72
N TRP A 121 -12.43 2.47 -0.64
CA TRP A 121 -13.84 2.87 -0.72
C TRP A 121 -13.98 4.23 -1.41
N VAL A 122 -13.12 5.19 -1.10
CA VAL A 122 -13.02 6.48 -1.81
C VAL A 122 -12.71 6.28 -3.29
N ARG A 123 -11.75 5.42 -3.65
CA ARG A 123 -11.42 5.10 -5.05
C ARG A 123 -12.63 4.49 -5.76
N CYS A 124 -13.34 3.58 -5.12
CA CYS A 124 -14.50 2.93 -5.71
C CYS A 124 -15.67 3.89 -5.89
N LYS A 125 -15.90 4.80 -4.93
CA LYS A 125 -16.85 5.92 -5.05
C LYS A 125 -16.58 6.76 -6.31
N VAL A 126 -15.34 7.19 -6.51
CA VAL A 126 -14.94 7.98 -7.70
C VAL A 126 -15.05 7.17 -9.00
N ARG A 127 -14.72 5.88 -8.97
CA ARG A 127 -14.77 5.02 -10.17
C ARG A 127 -16.20 4.81 -10.66
N VAL A 128 -17.13 4.59 -9.74
CA VAL A 128 -18.54 4.36 -10.07
C VAL A 128 -19.27 5.67 -10.37
N ASN A 129 -18.85 6.78 -9.76
CA ASN A 129 -19.35 8.10 -10.08
C ASN A 129 -18.20 9.10 -10.27
N LYS A 130 -17.74 9.20 -11.52
CA LYS A 130 -16.65 10.10 -11.95
C LYS A 130 -16.91 11.59 -11.70
N THR A 131 -18.12 11.94 -11.27
CA THR A 131 -18.54 13.33 -10.99
C THR A 131 -18.72 13.62 -9.50
N ILE A 132 -18.56 12.61 -8.64
CA ILE A 132 -18.50 12.84 -7.20
C ILE A 132 -17.17 13.51 -6.89
N GLU A 133 -17.25 14.70 -6.31
CA GLU A 133 -16.10 15.33 -5.69
C GLU A 133 -15.78 14.66 -4.37
N LEU A 134 -14.49 14.50 -4.12
CA LEU A 134 -14.00 14.08 -2.82
C LEU A 134 -14.31 15.16 -1.81
N THR A 135 -14.79 14.79 -0.63
CA THR A 135 -14.79 15.68 0.52
C THR A 135 -13.36 15.97 0.98
N PRO A 136 -13.11 17.03 1.78
CA PRO A 136 -11.78 17.28 2.32
C PRO A 136 -11.18 16.09 3.07
N LYS A 137 -12.01 15.34 3.80
CA LYS A 137 -11.60 14.10 4.48
C LYS A 137 -11.18 13.02 3.48
N GLU A 138 -11.96 12.78 2.43
CA GLU A 138 -11.63 11.78 1.41
C GLU A 138 -10.36 12.13 0.61
N PHE A 139 -10.11 13.42 0.41
CA PHE A 139 -8.86 13.90 -0.19
C PHE A 139 -7.67 13.73 0.77
N SER A 140 -7.86 13.97 2.08
CA SER A 140 -6.85 13.71 3.11
C SER A 140 -6.47 12.22 3.17
N VAL A 141 -7.45 11.32 3.03
CA VAL A 141 -7.20 9.87 2.87
C VAL A 141 -6.32 9.58 1.66
N TYR A 142 -6.60 10.18 0.50
CA TYR A 142 -5.77 10.03 -0.70
C TYR A 142 -4.33 10.47 -0.42
N PHE A 143 -4.17 11.60 0.26
CA PHE A 143 -2.89 12.16 0.64
C PHE A 143 -2.07 11.20 1.50
N CYS A 144 -2.62 10.77 2.63
CA CYS A 144 -1.91 9.92 3.58
C CYS A 144 -1.56 8.55 2.99
N PHE A 145 -2.47 7.97 2.21
CA PHE A 145 -2.20 6.75 1.48
C PHE A 145 -0.98 6.88 0.55
N LYS A 146 -0.84 8.02 -0.13
CA LYS A 146 0.30 8.32 -1.01
C LYS A 146 1.58 8.61 -0.23
N ALA A 147 1.48 9.32 0.90
CA ALA A 147 2.60 9.63 1.77
C ALA A 147 3.30 8.35 2.26
N TYR A 148 2.53 7.40 2.78
CA TYR A 148 3.06 6.13 3.29
C TYR A 148 3.35 5.09 2.21
N HIS A 149 3.42 5.47 0.93
CA HIS A 149 3.74 4.56 -0.18
C HIS A 149 2.96 3.23 -0.15
N GLN A 150 1.72 3.25 0.34
CA GLN A 150 0.94 2.02 0.52
C GLN A 150 0.55 1.48 -0.85
N GLN A 151 0.55 0.15 -0.98
CA GLN A 151 0.14 -0.46 -2.24
C GLN A 151 -1.38 -0.48 -2.37
N GLN A 152 -1.86 -0.31 -3.61
CA GLN A 152 -3.30 -0.35 -3.85
C GLN A 152 -3.81 -1.78 -3.84
N PRO A 153 -4.89 -2.07 -3.10
CA PRO A 153 -5.54 -3.37 -3.17
C PRO A 153 -6.04 -3.64 -4.60
N THR A 154 -5.70 -4.83 -5.10
CA THR A 154 -6.15 -5.36 -6.40
C THR A 154 -7.53 -6.02 -6.30
N ILE A 155 -8.39 -5.48 -5.44
CA ILE A 155 -9.78 -5.92 -5.30
C ILE A 155 -10.63 -5.08 -6.28
N PRO A 156 -11.48 -5.72 -7.10
CA PRO A 156 -12.46 -5.02 -7.93
C PRO A 156 -13.38 -4.14 -7.07
N CYS A 157 -13.90 -3.05 -7.62
CA CYS A 157 -14.88 -2.24 -6.89
C CYS A 157 -16.24 -2.94 -6.86
N PRO A 158 -16.92 -2.96 -5.70
CA PRO A 158 -18.24 -3.54 -5.58
C PRO A 158 -19.32 -2.63 -6.18
N SER A 159 -20.58 -3.01 -6.01
CA SER A 159 -21.72 -2.25 -6.53
C SER A 159 -21.83 -0.87 -5.86
N PHE A 160 -22.54 0.07 -6.49
CA PHE A 160 -22.78 1.40 -5.91
C PHE A 160 -23.47 1.33 -4.54
N GLU A 161 -24.42 0.40 -4.37
CA GLU A 161 -25.14 0.21 -3.12
C GLU A 161 -24.20 -0.20 -1.98
N GLU A 162 -23.28 -1.13 -2.25
CA GLU A 162 -22.29 -1.55 -1.27
C GLU A 162 -21.28 -0.45 -0.96
N ILE A 163 -20.86 0.34 -1.97
CA ILE A 163 -19.97 1.49 -1.80
C ILE A 163 -20.60 2.57 -0.90
N MET A 164 -21.90 2.81 -1.03
CA MET A 164 -22.60 3.84 -0.25
C MET A 164 -23.08 3.33 1.12
N ASN A 165 -22.94 2.03 1.40
CA ASN A 165 -23.30 1.45 2.69
C ASN A 165 -22.30 1.87 3.77
N PRO A 166 -22.72 2.53 4.87
CA PRO A 166 -21.82 2.92 5.95
C PRO A 166 -21.17 1.74 6.69
N ASN A 167 -21.70 0.53 6.52
CA ASN A 167 -21.23 -0.70 7.15
C ASN A 167 -20.55 -1.64 6.13
N HIS A 168 -19.97 -1.10 5.05
CA HIS A 168 -19.22 -1.88 4.08
C HIS A 168 -18.06 -2.66 4.75
N PRO A 169 -17.71 -3.88 4.26
CA PRO A 169 -16.69 -4.70 4.88
C PRO A 169 -15.30 -4.06 4.83
N ARG A 170 -14.39 -4.51 5.69
CA ARG A 170 -12.98 -4.12 5.58
C ARG A 170 -12.33 -4.82 4.40
N ILE A 171 -11.39 -4.15 3.74
CA ILE A 171 -10.62 -4.74 2.63
C ILE A 171 -9.97 -6.06 3.03
N GLN A 172 -9.41 -6.14 4.24
CA GLN A 172 -8.76 -7.35 4.75
C GLN A 172 -9.74 -8.53 4.80
N GLU A 173 -11.01 -8.28 5.09
CA GLU A 173 -12.05 -9.31 5.08
C GLU A 173 -12.36 -9.76 3.64
N MET A 174 -12.43 -8.82 2.70
CA MET A 174 -12.62 -9.11 1.28
C MET A 174 -11.42 -9.87 0.68
N GLN A 175 -10.19 -9.56 1.10
CA GLN A 175 -8.97 -10.28 0.73
C GLN A 175 -9.00 -11.72 1.24
N LYS A 176 -9.40 -11.89 2.50
CA LYS A 176 -9.52 -13.20 3.14
C LYS A 176 -10.56 -14.07 2.44
N ALA A 177 -11.66 -13.49 1.95
CA ALA A 177 -12.68 -14.23 1.19
C ALA A 177 -12.17 -14.81 -0.15
N LYS A 178 -11.02 -14.35 -0.68
CA LYS A 178 -10.39 -14.89 -1.90
C LYS A 178 -9.47 -16.08 -1.63
N GLU A 179 -9.14 -16.35 -0.37
CA GLU A 179 -8.30 -17.47 -0.01
C GLU A 179 -9.04 -18.79 -0.28
N VAL A 180 -8.43 -19.68 -1.06
CA VAL A 180 -8.94 -21.04 -1.25
C VAL A 180 -8.13 -21.97 -0.36
N ILE A 181 -8.78 -22.57 0.63
CA ILE A 181 -8.13 -23.46 1.59
C ILE A 181 -8.06 -24.86 0.99
N THR A 182 -6.98 -25.12 0.26
CA THR A 182 -6.63 -26.42 -0.32
C THR A 182 -5.20 -26.80 0.09
N ASP A 183 -4.95 -28.10 0.24
CA ASP A 183 -3.61 -28.65 0.51
C ASP A 183 -2.84 -29.01 -0.79
N ASP A 184 -3.51 -28.94 -1.94
CA ASP A 184 -3.03 -29.35 -3.27
C ASP A 184 -2.85 -28.17 -4.26
N ALA A 185 -2.82 -26.93 -3.77
CA ALA A 185 -2.53 -25.77 -4.61
C ALA A 185 -1.22 -25.96 -5.39
N GLU A 186 -1.26 -25.66 -6.70
CA GLU A 186 -0.12 -25.83 -7.60
C GLU A 186 1.10 -25.06 -7.05
N PRO A 187 2.29 -25.68 -6.95
CA PRO A 187 3.48 -25.02 -6.42
C PRO A 187 3.76 -23.69 -7.11
N GLU A 188 4.14 -22.68 -6.32
CA GLU A 188 4.44 -21.32 -6.79
C GLU A 188 3.26 -20.55 -7.43
N SER A 189 2.05 -21.12 -7.44
CA SER A 189 0.82 -20.38 -7.74
C SER A 189 0.50 -19.35 -6.64
N GLU A 190 -0.37 -18.39 -6.94
CA GLU A 190 -0.81 -17.38 -5.97
C GLU A 190 -1.37 -18.01 -4.68
N GLN A 191 -2.20 -19.06 -4.79
CA GLN A 191 -2.77 -19.77 -3.64
C GLN A 191 -1.72 -20.56 -2.85
N TRP A 192 -0.66 -21.04 -3.50
CA TRP A 192 0.43 -21.73 -2.81
C TRP A 192 1.24 -20.79 -1.91
N TRP A 193 1.56 -19.58 -2.42
CA TRP A 193 2.22 -18.56 -1.61
C TRP A 193 1.36 -18.11 -0.43
N VAL A 194 0.05 -17.96 -0.64
CA VAL A 194 -0.93 -17.67 0.42
C VAL A 194 -0.99 -18.82 1.43
N GLY A 195 -0.99 -20.07 0.97
CA GLY A 195 -0.97 -21.26 1.82
C GLY A 195 0.28 -21.34 2.71
N LEU A 196 1.44 -20.93 2.20
CA LEU A 196 2.67 -20.83 3.00
C LEU A 196 2.56 -19.75 4.08
N MET A 197 1.98 -18.60 3.77
CA MET A 197 1.73 -17.53 4.75
C MET A 197 0.71 -17.94 5.81
N ARG A 198 -0.40 -18.57 5.40
CA ARG A 198 -1.37 -19.18 6.32
C ARG A 198 -0.69 -20.16 7.26
N TYR A 199 0.17 -21.03 6.73
CA TYR A 199 0.90 -22.01 7.53
C TYR A 199 1.78 -21.34 8.60
N ILE A 200 2.52 -20.27 8.25
CA ILE A 200 3.33 -19.51 9.19
C ILE A 200 2.43 -18.87 10.25
N SER A 201 1.33 -18.23 9.85
CA SER A 201 0.35 -17.62 10.75
C SER A 201 -0.17 -18.63 11.77
N GLN A 202 -0.70 -19.77 11.31
CA GLN A 202 -1.22 -20.83 12.18
C GLN A 202 -0.14 -21.43 13.10
N ASN A 203 1.09 -21.62 12.60
CA ASN A 203 2.19 -22.17 13.41
C ASN A 203 2.81 -21.14 14.37
N SER A 204 2.42 -19.87 14.27
CA SER A 204 2.85 -18.80 15.16
C SER A 204 1.91 -18.59 16.35
N ALA A 205 0.76 -19.28 16.39
CA ALA A 205 -0.21 -19.17 17.47
C ALA A 205 0.22 -19.97 18.71
N GLU A 206 -0.14 -19.45 19.89
CA GLU A 206 0.01 -20.16 21.16
C GLU A 206 -1.25 -20.95 21.53
N LYS A 207 -1.30 -21.46 22.77
CA LYS A 207 -2.46 -22.19 23.33
C LYS A 207 -3.72 -21.32 23.41
N ASP A 208 -3.57 -20.01 23.43
CA ASP A 208 -4.65 -19.01 23.39
C ASP A 208 -5.21 -18.80 21.96
N HIS A 209 -4.66 -19.49 20.95
CA HIS A 209 -5.01 -19.40 19.53
C HIS A 209 -4.84 -18.02 18.89
N VAL A 210 -4.11 -17.09 19.52
CA VAL A 210 -3.79 -15.79 18.93
C VAL A 210 -2.43 -15.88 18.20
N PRO A 211 -2.39 -15.78 16.86
CA PRO A 211 -1.15 -15.80 16.09
C PRO A 211 -0.21 -14.67 16.49
N ALA A 212 1.09 -14.95 16.58
CA ALA A 212 2.11 -13.90 16.65
C ALA A 212 2.23 -13.14 15.31
N PHE A 213 1.96 -13.83 14.20
CA PHE A 213 2.00 -13.29 12.85
C PHE A 213 0.98 -12.16 12.66
N HIS A 214 1.48 -10.99 12.26
CA HIS A 214 0.69 -9.87 11.81
C HIS A 214 0.60 -9.89 10.27
N TYR A 215 1.76 -9.77 9.61
CA TYR A 215 1.90 -9.74 8.14
C TYR A 215 3.12 -10.53 7.68
N GLY A 216 3.23 -10.83 6.39
CA GLY A 216 4.38 -11.55 5.86
C GLY A 216 4.61 -11.40 4.37
N TRP A 217 5.86 -11.63 3.98
CA TRP A 217 6.34 -11.48 2.63
C TRP A 217 7.31 -12.60 2.24
N ILE A 218 7.39 -12.91 0.95
CA ILE A 218 8.42 -13.77 0.36
C ILE A 218 9.07 -12.99 -0.76
N ILE A 219 10.40 -12.89 -0.73
CA ILE A 219 11.19 -12.11 -1.67
C ILE A 219 12.08 -13.05 -2.45
N ASN A 220 12.09 -12.95 -3.78
CA ASN A 220 13.06 -13.63 -4.63
C ASN A 220 14.45 -13.03 -4.42
N MET A 221 15.48 -13.85 -4.24
CA MET A 221 16.87 -13.41 -4.04
C MET A 221 17.65 -13.25 -5.35
N ASP A 222 17.07 -13.61 -6.49
CA ASP A 222 17.68 -13.39 -7.81
C ASP A 222 17.84 -11.89 -8.08
N GLU A 223 19.08 -11.44 -8.25
CA GLU A 223 19.42 -10.03 -8.48
C GLU A 223 18.85 -9.51 -9.81
N ASN A 224 18.54 -10.41 -10.75
CA ASN A 224 17.90 -10.08 -12.03
C ASN A 224 16.36 -10.04 -11.96
N ASP A 225 15.77 -10.62 -10.91
CA ASP A 225 14.30 -10.76 -10.74
C ASP A 225 13.87 -10.54 -9.29
N TYR A 226 14.32 -9.42 -8.69
CA TYR A 226 13.85 -9.01 -7.38
C TYR A 226 12.37 -8.68 -7.42
N LYS A 227 11.57 -9.60 -6.89
CA LYS A 227 10.13 -9.44 -6.77
C LYS A 227 9.60 -10.04 -5.48
N HIS A 228 8.45 -9.54 -5.09
CA HIS A 228 7.65 -10.12 -4.03
C HIS A 228 6.75 -11.22 -4.61
N MET A 229 6.77 -12.41 -4.00
CA MET A 229 6.08 -13.60 -4.54
C MET A 229 4.64 -13.72 -4.09
N VAL A 230 4.30 -13.21 -2.89
CA VAL A 230 2.94 -13.30 -2.39
C VAL A 230 2.07 -12.32 -3.23
N PRO A 231 0.83 -12.68 -3.58
CA PRO A 231 -0.05 -11.81 -4.36
C PRO A 231 -0.60 -10.64 -3.52
N LEU A 232 -0.73 -9.44 -4.11
CA LEU A 232 -1.20 -8.23 -3.42
C LEU A 232 -2.62 -8.32 -2.82
N TRP A 233 -3.43 -9.26 -3.28
CA TRP A 233 -4.74 -9.51 -2.70
C TRP A 233 -4.67 -10.39 -1.45
N SER A 234 -3.52 -10.98 -1.12
CA SER A 234 -3.34 -11.85 0.04
C SER A 234 -3.73 -11.13 1.33
N PRO A 235 -4.54 -11.74 2.22
CA PRO A 235 -4.88 -11.15 3.51
C PRO A 235 -3.67 -11.10 4.47
N TYR A 236 -2.58 -11.79 4.12
CA TYR A 236 -1.36 -11.85 4.92
C TYR A 236 -0.35 -10.77 4.54
N GLN A 237 -0.57 -10.05 3.44
CA GLN A 237 0.22 -8.89 3.11
C GLN A 237 -0.33 -7.69 3.85
N GLY A 238 0.51 -7.14 4.71
CA GLY A 238 0.20 -5.89 5.37
C GLY A 238 0.03 -4.76 4.39
N PRO A 239 -0.44 -3.60 4.88
CA PRO A 239 -0.64 -2.43 4.05
C PRO A 239 0.66 -2.01 3.35
N THR A 240 1.79 -2.19 4.05
CA THR A 240 3.12 -1.83 3.57
C THR A 240 3.82 -3.05 3.01
N VAL A 241 4.01 -3.07 1.70
CA VAL A 241 4.66 -4.16 0.97
C VAL A 241 6.05 -3.70 0.51
N PRO A 242 7.09 -4.55 0.58
CA PRO A 242 8.41 -4.19 0.09
C PRO A 242 8.33 -3.73 -1.38
N VAL A 243 8.99 -2.61 -1.68
CA VAL A 243 9.12 -2.09 -3.03
C VAL A 243 10.47 -2.45 -3.62
N ARG A 244 10.66 -2.22 -4.93
CA ARG A 244 11.89 -2.59 -5.64
C ARG A 244 13.19 -2.10 -4.98
N ARG A 245 13.15 -0.92 -4.33
CA ARG A 245 14.30 -0.33 -3.63
C ARG A 245 14.64 -1.02 -2.31
N ASP A 246 13.67 -1.69 -1.69
CA ASP A 246 13.87 -2.41 -0.42
C ASP A 246 14.65 -3.71 -0.63
N PHE A 247 14.40 -4.41 -1.75
CA PHE A 247 14.91 -5.77 -1.98
C PHE A 247 16.43 -5.91 -1.84
N PRO A 248 17.27 -5.06 -2.46
CA PRO A 248 18.73 -5.19 -2.32
C PRO A 248 19.20 -5.05 -0.87
N ARG A 249 18.59 -4.17 -0.08
CA ARG A 249 18.92 -3.98 1.34
C ARG A 249 18.51 -5.19 2.18
N ILE A 250 17.32 -5.72 1.93
CA ILE A 250 16.82 -6.94 2.61
C ILE A 250 17.71 -8.14 2.29
N VAL A 251 18.07 -8.32 1.01
CA VAL A 251 18.97 -9.41 0.58
C VAL A 251 20.36 -9.25 1.18
N ALA A 252 20.91 -8.03 1.20
CA ALA A 252 22.20 -7.76 1.82
C ALA A 252 22.18 -8.07 3.32
N ALA A 253 21.15 -7.63 4.05
CA ALA A 253 21.01 -7.93 5.47
C ALA A 253 20.95 -9.44 5.74
N ALA A 254 20.19 -10.19 4.92
CA ALA A 254 20.10 -11.64 5.03
C ALA A 254 21.42 -12.36 4.70
N LYS A 255 22.22 -11.86 3.73
CA LYS A 255 23.52 -12.43 3.35
C LYS A 255 24.62 -12.12 4.39
N ASN A 256 24.52 -10.98 5.09
CA ASN A 256 25.53 -10.49 6.03
C ASN A 256 25.18 -10.77 7.50
N ASP A 257 24.15 -11.56 7.77
CA ASP A 257 23.63 -11.85 9.12
C ASP A 257 23.27 -10.60 9.96
N GLY A 258 22.92 -9.49 9.31
CA GLY A 258 22.53 -8.25 9.98
C GLY A 258 22.62 -7.00 9.12
N GLY A 259 22.17 -5.87 9.68
CA GLY A 259 22.19 -4.56 9.03
C GLY A 259 20.82 -3.87 9.01
N ASP A 260 20.76 -2.69 8.40
CA ASP A 260 19.51 -1.93 8.33
C ASP A 260 18.74 -2.24 7.05
N ILE A 261 17.44 -2.47 7.18
CA ILE A 261 16.52 -2.66 6.06
C ILE A 261 15.45 -1.56 6.05
N THR A 262 14.79 -1.44 4.91
CA THR A 262 13.63 -0.56 4.74
C THR A 262 12.46 -1.38 4.23
N LEU A 263 11.24 -1.01 4.64
CA LEU A 263 9.99 -1.59 4.14
C LEU A 263 9.12 -0.46 3.59
N GLY A 264 8.66 -0.62 2.34
CA GLY A 264 7.91 0.40 1.63
C GLY A 264 8.74 1.63 1.26
N ASP A 265 10.08 1.59 1.39
CA ASP A 265 11.02 2.71 1.26
C ASP A 265 10.97 3.80 2.36
N TYR A 266 10.18 3.60 3.43
CA TYR A 266 10.10 4.59 4.53
C TYR A 266 10.10 4.03 5.96
N ARG A 267 9.80 2.74 6.15
CA ARG A 267 9.86 2.13 7.49
C ARG A 267 11.20 1.48 7.70
N HIS A 268 11.91 1.85 8.76
CA HIS A 268 13.27 1.41 9.00
C HIS A 268 13.34 0.34 10.08
N PHE A 269 14.12 -0.70 9.84
CA PHE A 269 14.31 -1.79 10.79
C PHE A 269 15.78 -2.16 10.90
N HIS A 270 16.23 -2.36 12.14
CA HIS A 270 17.60 -2.78 12.43
C HIS A 270 17.64 -4.28 12.67
N CYS A 271 18.29 -5.01 11.77
CA CYS A 271 18.38 -6.48 11.80
C CYS A 271 19.62 -6.96 12.55
N ALA A 272 19.39 -7.90 13.46
CA ALA A 272 20.43 -8.65 14.17
C ALA A 272 20.09 -10.15 14.20
N PRO A 273 21.07 -11.03 14.43
CA PRO A 273 20.83 -12.46 14.58
C PRO A 273 19.80 -12.76 15.69
N GLY A 274 18.77 -13.53 15.33
CA GLY A 274 17.74 -14.04 16.24
C GLY A 274 17.92 -15.54 16.52
N SER A 275 16.83 -16.22 16.89
CA SER A 275 16.85 -17.68 17.07
C SER A 275 16.58 -18.45 15.76
N HIS A 276 16.92 -19.75 15.76
CA HIS A 276 16.71 -20.64 14.60
C HIS A 276 17.39 -20.17 13.29
N GLY A 277 18.45 -19.37 13.43
CA GLY A 277 19.17 -18.73 12.32
C GLY A 277 18.29 -17.77 11.51
N CYS A 278 17.24 -17.21 12.11
CA CYS A 278 16.53 -16.07 11.56
C CYS A 278 17.26 -14.77 11.94
N LEU A 279 17.04 -13.69 11.20
CA LEU A 279 17.32 -12.35 11.72
C LEU A 279 16.04 -11.75 12.31
N ARG A 280 16.22 -10.98 13.37
CA ARG A 280 15.19 -10.15 13.99
C ARG A 280 15.50 -8.71 13.67
N CYS A 281 14.54 -8.03 13.04
CA CYS A 281 14.65 -6.65 12.65
C CYS A 281 13.66 -5.81 13.44
N GLU A 282 14.18 -5.04 14.38
CA GLU A 282 13.37 -4.18 15.24
C GLU A 282 13.15 -2.83 14.57
N GLU A 283 11.91 -2.36 14.55
CA GLU A 283 11.56 -1.09 13.94
C GLU A 283 12.17 0.10 14.71
N PHE A 284 12.63 1.11 13.97
CA PHE A 284 13.14 2.36 14.52
C PHE A 284 12.80 3.56 13.62
N GLY A 285 13.10 4.76 14.12
CA GLY A 285 12.89 6.01 13.41
C GLY A 285 11.55 6.68 13.74
N PRO A 286 11.30 7.87 13.16
CA PRO A 286 10.15 8.71 13.48
C PRO A 286 8.80 8.16 12.99
N LEU A 287 8.83 7.22 12.05
CA LEU A 287 7.63 6.60 11.46
C LEU A 287 7.38 5.19 11.98
N ALA A 288 8.06 4.83 13.07
CA ALA A 288 7.84 3.56 13.72
C ALA A 288 6.40 3.48 14.22
N MET A 289 5.76 2.33 14.04
CA MET A 289 4.40 2.11 14.55
C MET A 289 4.38 2.15 16.08
N TYR A 290 3.20 2.41 16.63
CA TYR A 290 2.92 2.21 18.05
C TYR A 290 1.78 1.20 18.21
N PRO A 291 2.02 -0.03 18.69
CA PRO A 291 3.32 -0.56 19.13
C PRO A 291 4.31 -0.78 17.97
N ARG A 292 5.61 -0.68 18.26
CA ARG A 292 6.68 -0.93 17.27
C ARG A 292 6.61 -2.36 16.76
N GLU A 293 6.80 -2.52 15.46
CA GLU A 293 6.77 -3.83 14.83
C GLU A 293 8.16 -4.48 14.84
N THR A 294 8.18 -5.79 14.69
CA THR A 294 9.40 -6.58 14.54
C THR A 294 9.24 -7.51 13.35
N ILE A 295 10.17 -7.44 12.41
CA ILE A 295 10.25 -8.37 11.29
C ILE A 295 11.20 -9.52 11.68
N VAL A 296 10.76 -10.74 11.43
CA VAL A 296 11.57 -11.95 11.45
C VAL A 296 11.82 -12.35 10.00
N LEU A 297 13.07 -12.55 9.64
CA LEU A 297 13.45 -12.96 8.29
C LEU A 297 14.35 -14.19 8.29
N LYS A 298 14.13 -15.08 7.31
CA LYS A 298 14.88 -16.31 7.14
C LYS A 298 15.16 -16.57 5.66
N PRO A 299 16.43 -16.56 5.23
CA PRO A 299 16.78 -16.94 3.86
C PRO A 299 16.62 -18.45 3.62
N THR A 300 16.19 -18.81 2.41
CA THR A 300 16.21 -20.15 1.81
C THR A 300 17.31 -20.20 0.74
N ILE A 301 17.20 -21.08 -0.28
CA ILE A 301 18.16 -21.11 -1.39
C ILE A 301 17.88 -19.98 -2.37
N LYS A 302 16.60 -19.74 -2.67
CA LYS A 302 16.18 -18.78 -3.70
C LYS A 302 15.37 -17.61 -3.15
N HIS A 303 14.88 -17.69 -1.92
CA HIS A 303 13.95 -16.72 -1.37
C HIS A 303 14.32 -16.28 0.04
N ILE A 304 13.72 -15.19 0.50
CA ILE A 304 13.71 -14.79 1.91
C ILE A 304 12.27 -14.84 2.38
N VAL A 305 12.00 -15.64 3.41
CA VAL A 305 10.70 -15.67 4.09
C VAL A 305 10.74 -14.63 5.20
N MET A 306 9.79 -13.70 5.18
CA MET A 306 9.65 -12.63 6.16
C MET A 306 8.28 -12.70 6.81
N ALA A 307 8.22 -12.45 8.11
CA ALA A 307 6.98 -12.22 8.82
C ALA A 307 7.16 -11.12 9.86
N MET A 308 6.09 -10.44 10.18
CA MET A 308 6.06 -9.30 11.08
C MET A 308 5.16 -9.58 12.27
N THR A 309 5.48 -8.99 13.41
CA THR A 309 4.62 -9.00 14.59
C THR A 309 4.65 -7.65 15.30
N GLN A 310 3.54 -7.33 15.95
CA GLN A 310 3.44 -6.27 16.96
C GLN A 310 3.59 -6.80 18.40
N HIS A 311 3.57 -8.12 18.57
CA HIS A 311 3.63 -8.78 19.86
C HIS A 311 5.08 -9.06 20.25
N LYS A 312 5.74 -8.10 20.91
CA LYS A 312 7.14 -8.24 21.37
C LYS A 312 7.41 -9.54 22.15
N HIS A 313 6.45 -9.98 22.96
CA HIS A 313 6.56 -11.21 23.75
C HIS A 313 6.38 -12.51 22.92
N LYS A 314 5.85 -12.41 21.69
CA LYS A 314 5.60 -13.55 20.79
C LYS A 314 6.62 -13.68 19.64
N VAL A 315 7.71 -12.90 19.66
CA VAL A 315 8.71 -12.88 18.57
C VAL A 315 9.39 -14.24 18.38
N ARG A 316 9.72 -14.96 19.46
CA ARG A 316 10.36 -16.30 19.35
C ARG A 316 9.44 -17.34 18.70
N GLN A 317 8.14 -17.23 18.93
CA GLN A 317 7.10 -18.07 18.36
C GLN A 317 7.03 -17.81 16.85
N LEU A 318 7.10 -16.54 16.44
CA LEU A 318 7.20 -16.16 15.05
C LEU A 318 8.51 -16.66 14.40
N GLU A 319 9.67 -16.53 15.07
CA GLU A 319 10.96 -17.08 14.63
C GLU A 319 10.87 -18.58 14.32
N ARG A 320 10.26 -19.36 15.22
CA ARG A 320 10.03 -20.80 15.01
C ARG A 320 9.10 -21.07 13.83
N ALA A 321 8.02 -20.31 13.68
CA ALA A 321 7.04 -20.50 12.60
C ALA A 321 7.65 -20.17 11.23
N VAL A 322 8.38 -19.05 11.13
CA VAL A 322 9.12 -18.64 9.93
C VAL A 322 10.19 -19.67 9.57
N TRP A 323 10.95 -20.17 10.54
CA TRP A 323 11.92 -21.24 10.31
C TRP A 323 11.29 -22.50 9.71
N LYS A 324 10.14 -22.95 10.24
CA LYS A 324 9.39 -24.09 9.67
C LYS A 324 8.89 -23.81 8.25
N GLY A 325 8.34 -22.61 8.02
CA GLY A 325 7.86 -22.17 6.70
C GLY A 325 8.99 -22.14 5.67
N ALA A 326 10.13 -21.55 6.03
CA ALA A 326 11.34 -21.54 5.22
C ALA A 326 11.86 -22.95 4.94
N GLY A 327 11.75 -23.87 5.90
CA GLY A 327 12.07 -25.29 5.70
C GLY A 327 11.22 -25.97 4.62
N LYS A 328 9.90 -25.71 4.59
CA LYS A 328 9.01 -26.22 3.53
C LYS A 328 9.41 -25.71 2.15
N LEU A 329 9.66 -24.40 2.05
CA LEU A 329 10.08 -23.76 0.80
C LEU A 329 11.43 -24.30 0.31
N LYS A 330 12.39 -24.47 1.23
CA LYS A 330 13.71 -25.03 0.92
C LYS A 330 13.62 -26.46 0.36
N SER A 331 12.75 -27.31 0.93
CA SER A 331 12.55 -28.67 0.43
C SER A 331 12.00 -28.71 -0.99
N HIS A 332 11.06 -27.81 -1.31
CA HIS A 332 10.54 -27.63 -2.68
C HIS A 332 11.62 -27.16 -3.66
N GLU A 333 12.41 -26.15 -3.27
CA GLU A 333 13.52 -25.62 -4.07
C GLU A 333 14.56 -26.72 -4.41
N TYR A 334 14.89 -27.58 -3.44
CA TYR A 334 15.80 -28.70 -3.67
C TYR A 334 15.21 -29.74 -4.64
N ALA A 335 13.96 -30.17 -4.45
CA ALA A 335 13.33 -31.15 -5.34
C ALA A 335 13.34 -30.67 -6.81
N HIS A 336 13.07 -29.37 -7.02
CA HIS A 336 13.08 -28.76 -8.35
C HIS A 336 14.50 -28.55 -8.93
N SER A 337 15.51 -28.38 -8.08
CA SER A 337 16.91 -28.31 -8.53
C SER A 337 17.42 -29.66 -9.04
N ILE A 338 17.08 -30.76 -8.36
CA ILE A 338 17.48 -32.13 -8.73
C ILE A 338 16.72 -32.61 -9.99
N GLY A 339 15.43 -32.26 -10.12
CA GLY A 339 14.65 -32.56 -11.32
C GLY A 339 15.20 -31.91 -12.59
N LYS A 340 15.78 -30.71 -12.51
CA LYS A 340 16.47 -30.07 -13.65
C LYS A 340 17.81 -30.74 -14.00
N SER A 341 18.52 -31.29 -13.01
CA SER A 341 19.78 -32.00 -13.23
C SER A 341 19.61 -33.37 -13.90
N HIS A 342 18.47 -34.04 -13.69
CA HIS A 342 18.20 -35.36 -14.30
C HIS A 342 17.58 -35.29 -15.70
N VAL A 343 17.00 -34.16 -16.12
CA VAL A 343 16.49 -33.97 -17.49
C VAL A 343 17.59 -33.48 -18.46
N GLY A 344 18.76 -33.09 -17.94
CA GLY A 344 19.92 -32.62 -18.73
C GLY A 344 20.98 -33.68 -19.07
N LEU A 345 20.76 -34.96 -18.73
CA LEU A 345 21.76 -36.03 -18.91
C LEU A 345 21.38 -37.11 -19.94
N ASP A 346 20.20 -37.05 -20.56
CA ASP A 346 19.77 -38.00 -21.59
C ASP A 346 19.50 -37.28 -22.93
N LEU A 347 20.53 -36.70 -23.54
CA LEU A 347 20.54 -36.33 -24.97
C LEU A 347 21.98 -36.08 -25.48
N SER A 348 22.88 -37.01 -25.18
CA SER A 348 24.16 -37.14 -25.91
C SER A 348 24.71 -38.56 -25.83
N ALA A 349 23.93 -39.55 -26.28
CA ALA A 349 24.48 -40.80 -26.79
C ALA A 349 24.34 -40.77 -28.31
N SER A 350 25.42 -40.27 -28.92
CA SER A 350 25.80 -40.35 -30.31
C SER A 350 25.23 -41.57 -31.04
N LEU A 351 24.55 -41.30 -32.16
CA LEU A 351 24.56 -42.16 -33.34
C LEU A 351 25.99 -42.63 -33.63
N GLY A 352 26.15 -43.93 -33.81
CA GLY A 352 27.42 -44.58 -34.07
C GLY A 352 27.20 -46.03 -34.46
N GLU A 353 26.49 -46.22 -35.58
CA GLU A 353 26.80 -47.18 -36.65
C GLU A 353 26.15 -46.72 -37.96
#